data_AF-A0A419L0G2-F1
#
_entry.id   AF-A0A419L0G2-F1
#
_cell.length_a   1.000
_cell.length_b   1.000
_cell.length_c   1.000
_cell.angle_alpha   90.00
_cell.angle_beta   90.00
_cell.angle_gamma   90.00
#
_symmetry.space_group_name_H-M   'P 1'
#
loop_
_entity.id
_entity.type
_entity.pdbx_description
1 polymer ?
#
loop_
_entity_poly.entity_id
_entity_poly.type
_entity_poly.pdbx_seq_one_letter_code
_entity_poly.pdbx_strand_id
1 'polypeptide(L)' 'MSSAEIAVKTLSHLESGDLRILTVIELDMSRHRYVPEEDITRLSGLPLKEVKYRLDRLGKFGLICRWVGSYVGY' A
#
# COMPACT_ATOMS: atom_id res chain seq x y z
N MET A 1 20.46 13.42 -4.82
CA MET A 1 19.10 13.63 -5.35
C MET A 1 18.22 14.13 -4.22
N SER A 2 17.40 15.13 -4.49
CA SER A 2 16.41 15.67 -3.54
C SER A 2 15.27 14.67 -3.32
N SER A 3 14.63 14.71 -2.15
CA SER A 3 13.42 13.92 -1.87
C SER A 3 12.31 14.16 -2.88
N ALA A 4 12.21 15.39 -3.42
CA ALA A 4 11.25 15.74 -4.46
C ALA A 4 11.51 15.02 -5.79
N GLU A 5 12.77 14.84 -6.19
CA GLU A 5 13.13 14.14 -7.43
C GLU A 5 12.78 12.65 -7.34
N ILE A 6 13.00 12.06 -6.17
CA ILE A 6 12.63 10.67 -5.88
C ILE A 6 11.11 10.52 -5.92
N ALA A 7 10.37 11.44 -5.28
CA ALA A 7 8.90 11.42 -5.28
C ALA A 7 8.33 11.53 -6.69
N VAL A 8 8.83 12.47 -7.52
CA VAL A 8 8.37 12.63 -8.91
C VAL A 8 8.65 11.36 -9.73
N LYS A 9 9.82 10.74 -9.55
CA LYS A 9 10.16 9.50 -10.24
C LYS A 9 9.28 8.34 -9.78
N THR A 10 8.97 8.21 -8.50
CA THR A 10 8.14 7.11 -8.01
C THR A 10 6.67 7.31 -8.39
N LEU A 11 6.14 8.53 -8.22
CA LEU A 11 4.74 8.87 -8.50
C LEU A 11 4.38 8.68 -9.98
N SER A 12 5.32 8.93 -10.90
CA SER A 12 5.08 8.73 -12.34
C SER A 12 4.92 7.25 -12.76
N HIS A 13 5.35 6.30 -11.91
CA HIS A 13 5.22 4.87 -12.18
C HIS A 13 4.03 4.23 -11.46
N LEU A 14 3.33 4.97 -10.58
CA LEU A 14 2.17 4.45 -9.84
C LEU A 14 0.92 4.44 -10.72
N GLU A 15 0.16 3.35 -10.64
CA GLU A 15 -1.14 3.24 -11.28
C GLU A 15 -2.27 3.68 -10.34
N SER A 16 -3.45 3.93 -10.91
CA SER A 16 -4.64 4.32 -10.13
C SER A 16 -5.00 3.31 -9.03
N GLY A 17 -4.79 2.02 -9.29
CA GLY A 17 -5.01 0.98 -8.28
C GLY A 17 -3.95 0.95 -7.18
N ASP A 18 -2.73 1.40 -7.45
CA ASP A 18 -1.67 1.53 -6.44
C ASP A 18 -2.00 2.68 -5.50
N LEU A 19 -2.41 3.83 -6.05
CA LEU A 19 -2.89 4.98 -5.29
C LEU A 19 -4.09 4.61 -4.42
N ARG A 20 -5.03 3.82 -4.96
CA ARG A 20 -6.19 3.35 -4.19
C ARG A 20 -5.80 2.54 -2.96
N ILE A 21 -4.82 1.64 -3.09
CA ILE A 21 -4.33 0.85 -1.94
C ILE A 21 -3.62 1.74 -0.93
N LEU A 22 -2.77 2.66 -1.39
CA LEU A 22 -2.11 3.63 -0.49
C LEU A 22 -3.12 4.47 0.29
N THR A 23 -4.17 4.97 -0.37
CA THR A 23 -5.24 5.73 0.29
C THR A 23 -6.00 4.89 1.31
N VAL A 24 -6.30 3.62 0.99
CA VAL A 24 -6.97 2.72 1.93
C VAL A 24 -6.10 2.47 3.17
N ILE A 25 -4.80 2.23 2.98
CA ILE A 25 -3.85 2.07 4.09
C ILE A 25 -3.82 3.35 4.93
N GLU A 26 -3.62 4.51 4.32
CA GLU A 26 -3.56 5.80 5.03
C GLU A 26 -4.82 6.06 5.86
N LEU A 27 -6.01 5.81 5.30
CA LEU A 27 -7.27 6.00 6.01
C LEU A 27 -7.44 5.02 7.17
N ASP A 28 -7.12 3.75 6.96
CA ASP A 28 -7.30 2.71 7.99
C ASP A 28 -6.18 2.72 9.05
N MET A 29 -5.05 3.38 8.79
CA MET A 29 -4.02 3.69 9.79
C MET A 29 -4.55 4.56 10.94
N SER A 30 -5.65 5.27 10.75
CA SER A 30 -6.33 5.99 11.84
C SER A 30 -6.85 5.05 12.94
N ARG A 31 -7.05 3.76 12.61
CA ARG A 31 -7.61 2.73 13.49
C ARG A 31 -6.60 1.62 13.81
N HIS A 32 -5.62 1.41 12.94
CA HIS A 32 -4.63 0.34 13.05
C HIS A 32 -3.20 0.89 12.95
N ARG A 33 -2.29 0.41 13.82
CA ARG A 33 -0.86 0.71 13.66
C ARG A 33 -0.27 0.03 12.41
N TYR A 34 -0.74 -1.19 12.12
CA TYR A 34 -0.43 -1.94 10.90
C TYR A 34 -1.76 -2.40 10.32
N VAL A 35 -2.08 -1.95 9.11
CA VAL A 35 -3.38 -2.17 8.49
C VAL A 35 -3.48 -3.62 8.03
N PRO A 36 -4.47 -4.41 8.49
CA PRO A 36 -4.60 -5.81 8.11
C PRO A 36 -4.81 -5.99 6.59
N GLU A 37 -4.19 -7.01 5.98
CA GLU A 37 -4.37 -7.32 4.54
C GLU A 37 -5.85 -7.56 4.18
N GLU A 38 -6.62 -8.11 5.11
CA GLU A 38 -8.06 -8.35 4.98
C GLU A 38 -8.85 -7.05 4.85
N ASP A 39 -8.49 -6.03 5.64
CA ASP A 39 -9.11 -4.71 5.61
C ASP A 39 -8.73 -3.96 4.34
N ILE A 40 -7.47 -4.07 3.89
CA ILE A 40 -7.02 -3.51 2.61
C ILE A 40 -7.84 -4.12 1.46
N THR A 41 -8.02 -5.44 1.45
CA THR A 41 -8.79 -6.12 0.41
C THR A 41 -10.25 -5.69 0.42
N ARG A 42 -10.87 -5.64 1.61
CA ARG A 42 -12.27 -5.25 1.78
C ARG A 42 -12.53 -3.80 1.38
N LEU A 43 -11.69 -2.87 1.84
CA LEU A 43 -11.88 -1.43 1.64
C LEU A 43 -11.44 -0.95 0.25
N SER A 44 -10.44 -1.61 -0.35
CA SER A 44 -10.04 -1.31 -1.73
C SER A 44 -11.08 -1.78 -2.76
N GLY A 45 -11.92 -2.77 -2.43
CA GLY A 45 -12.90 -3.33 -3.37
C GLY A 45 -12.26 -3.97 -4.60
N LEU A 46 -10.98 -4.32 -4.52
CA LEU A 46 -10.21 -4.96 -5.57
C LEU A 46 -10.17 -6.48 -5.36
N PRO A 47 -10.04 -7.29 -6.42
CA PRO A 47 -9.78 -8.71 -6.29
C PRO A 47 -8.52 -8.98 -5.46
N LEU A 48 -8.56 -10.00 -4.58
CA LEU A 48 -7.44 -10.36 -3.70
C LEU A 48 -6.11 -10.54 -4.46
N LYS A 49 -6.15 -11.15 -5.65
CA LYS A 49 -4.96 -11.33 -6.50
C LYS A 49 -4.34 -10.00 -6.91
N GLU A 50 -5.17 -9.01 -7.21
CA GLU A 50 -4.77 -7.67 -7.61
C GLU A 50 -4.19 -6.89 -6.44
N VAL A 51 -4.81 -7.01 -5.26
CA VAL A 51 -4.32 -6.44 -4.00
C VAL A 51 -2.92 -6.97 -3.68
N LYS A 52 -2.72 -8.29 -3.73
CA LYS A 52 -1.41 -8.92 -3.48
C LYS A 52 -0.33 -8.46 -4.45
N TYR A 53 -0.65 -8.40 -5.74
CA TYR A 53 0.27 -7.90 -6.76
C TYR A 53 0.72 -6.46 -6.46
N ARG A 54 -0.23 -5.60 -6.11
CA ARG A 54 0.07 -4.19 -5.81
C ARG A 54 0.78 -3.99 -4.49
N LEU A 55 0.45 -4.75 -3.44
CA LEU A 55 1.20 -4.71 -2.17
C LEU A 55 2.68 -5.11 -2.38
N ASP A 56 2.94 -6.14 -3.18
CA ASP A 56 4.32 -6.51 -3.55
C ASP A 56 5.02 -5.39 -4.34
N ARG A 57 4.32 -4.79 -5.32
CA ARG A 57 4.84 -3.68 -6.12
C ARG A 57 5.14 -2.43 -5.28
N LEU A 58 4.21 -2.03 -4.42
CA LEU A 58 4.35 -0.88 -3.52
C LEU A 58 5.47 -1.10 -2.48
N GLY A 59 5.64 -2.35 -2.00
CA GLY A 59 6.76 -2.74 -1.17
C GLY A 59 8.10 -2.57 -1.89
N LYS A 60 8.19 -2.94 -3.18
CA LYS A 60 9.38 -2.73 -4.02
C LYS A 60 9.70 -1.25 -4.25
N PHE A 61 8.68 -0.39 -4.29
CA PHE A 61 8.88 1.07 -4.33
C PHE A 61 9.26 1.68 -2.97
N GLY A 62 9.24 0.89 -1.89
CA GLY A 62 9.53 1.37 -0.54
C GLY A 62 8.44 2.30 0.02
N LEU A 63 7.23 2.24 -0.53
CA LEU A 63 6.11 3.10 -0.12
C LEU A 63 5.32 2.52 1.05
N ILE A 64 5.38 1.20 1.26
CA ILE A 64 4.73 0.49 2.35
C ILE A 64 5.70 -0.49 3.01
N CYS A 65 5.46 -0.80 4.29
CA CYS A 65 6.30 -1.72 5.05
C CYS A 65 5.48 -2.91 5.55
N ARG A 66 5.84 -4.12 5.11
CA ARG A 66 5.17 -5.33 5.59
C ARG A 66 5.54 -5.60 7.05
N TRP A 67 4.54 -5.79 7.88
CA TRP A 67 4.66 -6.25 9.26
C TRP A 67 4.04 -7.63 9.42
N VAL A 68 4.72 -8.51 10.16
CA VAL A 68 4.27 -9.88 10.44
C VAL A 68 4.30 -10.10 11.94
N GLY A 69 3.13 -10.29 12.54
CA GLY A 69 2.95 -10.62 13.95
C GLY A 69 1.84 -11.66 14.14
N SER A 70 0.85 -11.37 14.98
CA SER A 70 -0.37 -12.19 15.09
C SER A 70 -1.23 -12.18 13.82
N TYR A 71 -1.00 -11.22 12.93
CA TYR A 71 -1.57 -11.11 11.59
C TYR A 71 -0.56 -10.45 10.64
N VAL A 72 -0.86 -10.47 9.34
CA VAL A 72 -0.07 -9.73 8.33
C VAL A 72 -0.68 -8.35 8.14
N GLY A 73 0.13 -7.32 8.38
CA GLY A 73 -0.25 -5.93 8.20
C GLY A 73 0.75 -5.15 7.36
N TYR A 74 0.34 -3.96 6.94
CA TYR A 74 1.12 -3.03 6.12
C TYR A 74 1.07 -1.60 6.68
#